data_AF-A0A926HB02-F1
#
_entry.id   AF-A0A926HB02-F1
#
_cell.length_a   1.000
_cell.length_b   1.000
_cell.length_c   1.000
_cell.angle_alpha   90.00
_cell.angle_beta   90.00
_cell.angle_gamma   90.00
#
_symmetry.space_group_name_H-M   'P 1'
#
loop_
_entity.id
_entity.type
_entity.pdbx_description
1 polymer ?
#
loop_
_entity_poly.entity_id
_entity_poly.type
_entity_poly.pdbx_seq_one_letter_code
_entity_poly.pdbx_strand_id
1 'polypeptide(L)' 'MTTVQAILAAAERLSPFEQLEIIQTLSRTLQHHYRSIEAPKQATPRVLGLHAGNISMSRDFGDELPESFWLGETHESAA' A
#
# COMPACT_ATOMS: atom_id res chain seq x y z
N MET A 1 -10.10 -25.37 8.08
CA MET A 1 -9.06 -24.39 7.70
C MET A 1 -8.08 -25.08 6.77
N THR A 2 -8.16 -24.81 5.46
CA THR A 2 -7.20 -25.35 4.49
C THR A 2 -5.91 -24.55 4.60
N THR A 3 -4.94 -25.11 5.31
CA THR A 3 -3.60 -24.52 5.41
C THR A 3 -2.93 -24.57 4.03
N VAL A 4 -2.11 -23.58 3.73
CA VAL A 4 -1.30 -23.54 2.48
C VAL A 4 -0.49 -24.83 2.32
N GLN A 5 -0.06 -25.44 3.43
CA GLN A 5 0.57 -26.76 3.47
C GLN A 5 -0.26 -27.86 2.79
N ALA A 6 -1.57 -27.90 3.00
CA ALA A 6 -2.44 -28.94 2.43
C ALA A 6 -2.54 -28.80 0.90
N ILE A 7 -2.48 -27.56 0.41
CA ILE A 7 -2.50 -27.26 -1.03
C ILE A 7 -1.16 -27.64 -1.68
N LEU A 8 -0.03 -27.34 -1.02
CA LEU A 8 1.30 -27.75 -1.47
C LEU A 8 1.43 -29.27 -1.53
N ALA A 9 1.01 -29.97 -0.48
CA ALA A 9 1.04 -31.44 -0.45
C ALA A 9 0.13 -32.08 -1.52
N ALA A 10 -0.98 -31.42 -1.88
CA ALA A 10 -1.82 -31.85 -2.99
C ALA A 10 -1.16 -31.58 -4.35
N ALA A 11 -0.49 -30.43 -4.51
CA ALA A 11 0.21 -30.05 -5.73
C ALA A 11 1.39 -30.96 -6.06
N GLU A 12 2.12 -31.42 -5.04
CA GLU A 12 3.23 -32.39 -5.19
C GLU A 12 2.78 -33.77 -5.70
N ARG A 13 1.51 -34.13 -5.48
CA ARG A 13 0.94 -35.42 -5.93
C ARG A 13 0.44 -35.39 -7.37
N LEU A 14 0.37 -34.21 -7.99
CA LEU A 14 -0.07 -34.04 -9.37
C LEU A 14 1.05 -34.38 -10.34
N SER A 15 0.65 -34.74 -11.56
CA SER A 15 1.60 -34.97 -12.65
C SER A 15 2.32 -33.67 -13.04
N PRO A 16 3.52 -33.75 -13.66
CA PRO A 16 4.25 -32.57 -14.11
C PRO A 16 3.45 -31.67 -15.07
N PHE A 17 2.53 -32.26 -15.85
CA PHE A 17 1.68 -31.52 -16.78
C PHE A 17 0.61 -30.69 -16.05
N GLU A 18 -0.05 -31.29 -15.06
CA GLU A 18 -1.06 -30.60 -14.23
C GLU A 18 -0.41 -29.49 -13.40
N GLN A 19 0.82 -29.72 -12.89
CA GLN A 19 1.59 -28.68 -12.20
C GLN A 19 1.86 -27.48 -13.10
N LEU A 20 2.25 -27.72 -14.37
CA LEU A 20 2.46 -26.65 -15.34
C LEU A 20 1.19 -25.84 -15.62
N GLU A 21 0.05 -26.50 -15.75
CA GLU A 21 -1.24 -25.85 -15.97
C GLU A 21 -1.64 -24.95 -14.79
N ILE A 22 -1.45 -25.44 -13.56
CA ILE A 22 -1.69 -24.67 -12.34
C ILE A 22 -0.77 -23.44 -12.28
N ILE A 23 0.52 -23.61 -12.56
CA ILE A 23 1.49 -22.51 -12.56
C ILE A 23 1.11 -21.45 -13.59
N GLN A 24 0.74 -21.85 -14.82
CA GLN A 24 0.32 -20.91 -15.87
C GLN A 24 -0.99 -20.17 -15.54
N THR A 25 -1.87 -20.80 -14.77
CA THR A 25 -3.15 -20.19 -14.37
C THR A 25 -2.93 -19.21 -13.22
N LEU A 26 -2.11 -19.60 -12.23
CA LEU A 26 -1.70 -18.73 -11.14
C LEU A 26 -0.93 -17.51 -11.64
N SER A 27 0.03 -17.69 -12.55
CA SER A 27 0.83 -16.59 -13.09
C SER A 27 -0.04 -15.54 -13.79
N ARG A 28 -1.01 -15.97 -14.62
CA ARG A 28 -1.99 -15.08 -15.25
C ARG A 28 -2.85 -14.34 -14.24
N THR A 29 -3.33 -15.05 -13.23
CA THR A 29 -4.17 -14.47 -12.16
C THR A 29 -3.41 -13.40 -11.39
N LEU A 30 -2.16 -13.69 -11.00
CA LEU A 30 -1.30 -12.74 -10.30
C LEU A 30 -0.95 -11.54 -11.19
N GLN A 31 -0.61 -11.75 -12.46
CA GLN A 31 -0.34 -10.66 -13.39
C GLN A 31 -1.52 -9.70 -13.51
N HIS A 32 -2.76 -10.22 -13.62
CA HIS A 32 -3.95 -9.38 -13.65
C HIS A 32 -4.17 -8.61 -12.34
N HIS A 33 -3.98 -9.26 -11.20
CA HIS A 33 -4.11 -8.61 -9.90
C HIS A 33 -3.08 -7.50 -9.68
N TYR A 34 -1.80 -7.76 -9.94
CA TYR A 34 -0.74 -6.78 -9.71
C TYR A 34 -0.73 -5.64 -10.74
N ARG A 35 -1.19 -5.88 -11.98
CA ARG A 35 -1.43 -4.78 -12.94
C ARG A 35 -2.45 -3.75 -12.44
N SER A 36 -3.41 -4.17 -11.62
CA SER A 36 -4.42 -3.27 -11.06
C SER A 36 -3.89 -2.43 -9.89
N ILE A 37 -2.82 -2.90 -9.22
CA ILE A 37 -2.21 -2.24 -8.06
C ILE A 37 -1.27 -1.11 -8.51
N GLU A 38 -0.63 -1.27 -9.67
CA GLU A 38 0.24 -0.24 -10.26
C GLU A 38 -0.47 0.74 -11.20
N ALA A 39 -1.77 0.57 -11.44
CA ALA A 39 -2.54 1.58 -12.16
C ALA A 39 -2.39 2.91 -11.40
N PRO A 40 -1.74 3.94 -11.98
CA PRO A 40 -1.60 5.21 -11.29
C PRO A 40 -3.01 5.67 -10.97
N LYS A 41 -3.33 5.78 -9.67
CA LYS A 41 -4.57 6.39 -9.18
C LYS A 41 -4.78 7.61 -10.05
N GLN A 42 -5.84 7.59 -10.89
CA GLN A 42 -6.13 8.64 -11.86
C GLN A 42 -5.82 9.97 -11.18
N ALA A 43 -4.76 10.63 -11.67
CA ALA A 43 -4.35 11.90 -11.11
C ALA A 43 -5.57 12.80 -11.21
N THR A 44 -6.15 13.16 -10.06
CA THR A 44 -7.25 14.10 -10.02
C THR A 44 -6.82 15.31 -10.86
N PRO A 45 -7.61 15.71 -11.87
CA PRO A 45 -7.21 16.79 -12.75
C PRO A 45 -6.88 18.02 -11.90
N ARG A 46 -5.70 18.61 -12.13
CA ARG A 46 -5.25 19.79 -11.37
C ARG A 46 -6.21 20.94 -11.69
N VAL A 47 -7.03 21.32 -10.72
CA VAL A 47 -7.90 22.50 -10.85
C VAL A 47 -7.04 23.74 -10.64
N LEU A 48 -6.82 24.51 -11.72
CA LEU A 48 -6.14 25.81 -11.64
C LEU A 48 -6.93 26.76 -10.73
N GLY A 49 -6.24 27.45 -9.83
CA GLY A 49 -6.86 28.46 -8.95
C GLY A 49 -7.54 27.92 -7.68
N LEU A 50 -7.48 26.63 -7.36
CA LEU A 50 -8.03 26.10 -6.10
C LEU A 50 -7.37 26.70 -4.84
N HIS A 51 -6.14 27.18 -4.97
CA HIS A 51 -5.37 27.86 -3.92
C HIS A 51 -5.67 29.37 -3.83
N ALA A 52 -6.48 29.92 -4.74
CA ALA A 52 -6.75 31.36 -4.76
C ALA A 52 -7.66 31.75 -3.59
N GLY A 53 -7.12 32.57 -2.69
CA GLY A 53 -7.90 33.23 -1.62
C GLY A 53 -8.06 32.46 -0.31
N ASN A 54 -7.59 31.21 -0.21
CA ASN A 54 -7.76 30.38 0.99
C ASN A 54 -6.43 29.93 1.63
N ILE A 55 -5.42 30.80 1.59
CA ILE A 55 -4.15 30.59 2.28
C ILE A 55 -4.32 31.11 3.71
N SER A 56 -4.62 30.22 4.64
CA SER A 56 -4.57 30.51 6.08
C SER A 56 -3.31 29.85 6.64
N MET A 57 -2.33 30.68 7.00
CA MET A 57 -1.14 30.25 7.71
C MET A 57 -1.36 30.57 9.19
N SER A 58 -1.05 29.62 10.06
CA SER A 58 -1.12 29.85 11.50
C SER A 58 -0.07 30.89 11.92
N ARG A 59 -0.32 31.59 13.02
CA ARG A 59 0.58 32.66 13.50
C ARG A 59 1.94 32.13 13.97
N ASP A 60 1.97 30.87 14.36
CA ASP A 60 3.10 30.13 14.90
C ASP A 60 3.88 29.33 13.84
N PHE A 61 3.51 29.43 12.56
CA PHE A 61 4.19 28.67 11.49
C PHE A 61 5.70 28.98 11.41
N GLY A 62 6.10 30.20 11.77
CA GLY A 62 7.50 30.63 11.77
C GLY A 62 8.22 30.39 13.10
N ASP A 63 7.54 29.83 14.11
CA ASP A 63 8.14 29.63 15.43
C ASP A 63 9.08 28.43 15.43
N GLU A 64 10.11 28.47 16.28
CA GLU A 64 11.03 27.36 16.46
C GLU A 64 10.29 26.14 17.01
N LEU A 65 10.41 25.00 16.33
CA LEU A 65 9.80 23.76 16.79
C LEU A 65 10.54 23.26 18.05
N PRO A 66 9.81 22.75 19.06
CA PRO A 66 10.42 22.27 20.30
C PRO A 66 11.37 21.10 20.02
N GLU A 67 12.41 20.95 20.84
CA GLU A 67 13.43 19.90 20.68
C GLU A 67 12.83 18.48 20.68
N SER A 68 11.78 18.26 21.48
CA SER A 68 11.02 17.00 21.53
C SER A 68 10.37 16.62 20.20
N PHE A 69 10.00 17.59 19.36
CA PHE A 69 9.49 17.33 18.01
C PHE A 69 10.57 16.69 17.13
N TRP A 70 11.82 17.13 17.28
CA TRP A 70 12.95 16.61 16.52
C TRP A 70 13.44 15.26 17.03
N LEU A 71 13.34 15.02 18.33
CA LEU A 71 13.81 13.81 18.99
C LEU A 71 12.81 12.65 18.91
N GLY A 72 11.57 12.90 18.46
CA GLY A 72 10.56 11.85 18.27
C GLY A 72 10.05 11.24 19.58
N GLU A 73 10.12 11.98 20.68
CA GLU A 73 9.63 11.50 21.97
C GLU A 73 8.10 11.31 21.87
N THR A 74 7.67 10.06 21.98
CA THR A 74 6.26 9.73 22.10
C THR A 74 5.74 10.40 23.34
N HIS A 75 4.78 11.30 23.20
CA HIS A 75 3.93 11.79 24.29
C HIS A 75 3.35 10.55 25.00
N GLU A 76 4.04 10.09 26.05
CA GLU A 76 3.49 9.11 26.96
C GLU A 76 2.35 9.82 27.67
N SER A 77 1.15 9.29 27.43
CA SER A 77 -0.10 9.79 27.98
C SER A 77 0.00 9.76 29.50
N ALA A 78 0.37 10.89 30.12
CA ALA A 78 0.27 11.05 31.56
C ALA A 78 -1.17 11.43 31.88
N ALA A 79 -1.87 10.42 32.41
CA ALA A 79 -3.18 10.48 33.05
C ALA A 79 -3.23 11.45 34.24
#